data_AF-A0A0U2LV30-F1
#
_entry.id   AF-A0A0U2LV30-F1
#
_cell.length_a   1.000
_cell.length_b   1.000
_cell.length_c   1.000
_cell.angle_alpha   90.00
_cell.angle_beta   90.00
_cell.angle_gamma   90.00
#
_symmetry.space_group_name_H-M   'P 1'
#
loop_
_entity.id
_entity.type
_entity.pdbx_description
1 polymer ?
#
loop_
_entity_poly.entity_id
_entity_poly.type
_entity_poly.pdbx_seq_one_letter_code
_entity_poly.pdbx_strand_id
1 'polypeptide(L)'
;MRNGVVIVSHVKEIGEGVDRLIKEVAKDVPITVAAGLEDGAVGTSFEKIMEAFEKNSGETLFAFYDLGSAKMNLEMAVDMTEKEVLLFDTALVESAYTAAALLQVDTPIDAIKEQLAPLKIK
;
A
#
# COMPACT_ATOMS: atom_id res chain seq x y z
N MET A 1 1.87 -2.25 -15.62
CA MET A 1 2.80 -1.27 -15.03
C MET A 1 3.88 -1.98 -14.25
N ARG A 2 5.06 -1.37 -14.12
CA ARG A 2 6.18 -1.92 -13.32
C ARG A 2 5.98 -1.72 -11.81
N ASN A 3 5.23 -0.70 -11.42
CA ASN A 3 4.99 -0.33 -10.03
C ASN A 3 3.56 -0.72 -9.62
N GLY A 4 3.38 -1.05 -8.35
CA GLY A 4 2.07 -1.33 -7.76
C GLY A 4 1.91 -0.69 -6.38
N VAL A 5 0.67 -0.64 -5.89
CA VAL A 5 0.31 -0.09 -4.58
C VAL A 5 -0.25 -1.19 -3.69
N VAL A 6 0.22 -1.24 -2.44
CA VAL A 6 -0.28 -2.15 -1.41
C VAL A 6 -0.83 -1.33 -0.25
N ILE A 7 -2.10 -1.58 0.08
CA ILE A 7 -2.81 -0.90 1.16
C ILE A 7 -2.92 -1.87 2.34
N VAL A 8 -2.40 -1.48 3.50
CA VAL A 8 -2.48 -2.25 4.73
C VAL A 8 -3.31 -1.50 5.77
N SER A 9 -4.33 -2.15 6.33
CA SER A 9 -5.14 -1.53 7.39
C SER A 9 -5.63 -2.55 8.42
N HIS A 10 -5.82 -2.10 9.65
CA HIS A 10 -6.46 -2.91 10.69
C HIS A 10 -7.93 -3.19 10.39
N VAL A 11 -8.59 -2.33 9.62
CA VAL A 11 -10.02 -2.42 9.34
C VAL A 11 -10.21 -2.71 7.86
N LYS A 12 -10.88 -3.82 7.54
CA LYS A 12 -11.11 -4.28 6.18
C LYS A 12 -11.76 -3.21 5.31
N GLU A 13 -12.79 -2.55 5.85
CA GLU A 13 -13.59 -1.53 5.17
C GLU A 13 -12.77 -0.27 4.85
N ILE A 14 -11.76 0.06 5.66
CA ILE A 14 -10.84 1.16 5.36
C ILE A 14 -9.99 0.78 4.14
N GLY A 15 -9.34 -0.39 4.18
CA GLY A 15 -8.50 -0.85 3.07
C GLY A 15 -9.25 -0.94 1.74
N GLU A 16 -10.44 -1.55 1.76
CA GLU A 16 -11.33 -1.63 0.58
C GLU A 16 -11.87 -0.25 0.16
N GLY A 17 -12.16 0.62 1.13
CA GLY A 17 -12.61 1.99 0.85
C GLY A 17 -11.55 2.81 0.12
N VAL A 18 -10.29 2.70 0.53
CA VAL A 18 -9.16 3.36 -0.14
C VAL A 18 -8.97 2.80 -1.54
N ASP A 19 -8.98 1.48 -1.73
CA ASP A 19 -8.89 0.87 -3.07
C ASP A 19 -10.03 1.35 -4.00
N ARG A 20 -11.27 1.36 -3.50
CA ARG A 20 -12.42 1.90 -4.25
C ARG A 20 -12.22 3.36 -4.64
N LEU A 21 -11.74 4.21 -3.74
CA LEU A 21 -11.47 5.61 -4.03
C LEU A 21 -10.39 5.77 -5.10
N ILE A 22 -9.31 5.01 -5.01
CA ILE A 22 -8.18 5.10 -5.95
C ILE A 22 -8.60 4.66 -7.35
N LYS A 23 -9.45 3.64 -7.49
CA LYS A 23 -9.92 3.14 -8.78
C LYS A 23 -10.68 4.17 -9.63
N GLU A 24 -11.18 5.25 -9.03
CA GLU A 24 -11.78 6.36 -9.76
C GLU A 24 -10.76 7.16 -10.57
N VAL A 25 -9.47 7.15 -10.17
CA VAL A 25 -8.41 7.95 -10.79
C VAL A 25 -7.25 7.13 -11.37
N ALA A 26 -7.02 5.92 -10.86
CA ALA A 26 -5.92 5.05 -11.25
C ALA A 26 -6.44 3.64 -11.57
N LYS A 27 -6.82 3.42 -12.83
CA LYS A 27 -7.45 2.17 -13.31
C LYS A 27 -6.46 1.10 -13.69
N ASP A 28 -5.27 1.50 -14.11
CA ASP A 28 -4.24 0.62 -14.66
C ASP A 28 -3.15 0.28 -13.64
N VAL A 29 -3.16 0.97 -12.49
CA VAL A 29 -2.23 0.71 -11.37
C VAL A 29 -2.66 -0.58 -10.66
N PRO A 30 -1.76 -1.58 -10.52
CA PRO A 30 -2.04 -2.76 -9.71
C PRO A 30 -2.17 -2.39 -8.23
N ILE A 31 -3.37 -2.55 -7.67
CA ILE A 31 -3.67 -2.26 -6.27
C ILE A 31 -4.07 -3.55 -5.57
N THR A 32 -3.42 -3.85 -4.46
CA THR A 32 -3.78 -4.96 -3.57
C THR A 32 -3.98 -4.47 -2.15
N VAL A 33 -4.86 -5.16 -1.41
CA VAL A 33 -5.29 -4.78 -0.07
C VAL A 33 -5.03 -5.94 0.90
N ALA A 34 -4.36 -5.66 2.00
CA ALA A 34 -4.22 -6.55 3.14
C ALA A 34 -4.85 -5.87 4.36
N ALA A 35 -6.09 -6.22 4.70
CA ALA A 35 -6.79 -5.56 5.80
C ALA A 35 -7.66 -6.48 6.66
N GLY A 36 -7.68 -6.21 7.96
CA GLY A 36 -8.34 -7.04 8.98
C GLY A 36 -7.67 -8.41 9.17
N LEU A 37 -8.08 -9.14 10.20
CA LEU A 37 -7.70 -10.54 10.42
C LEU A 37 -8.56 -11.50 9.58
N GLU A 38 -8.21 -12.78 9.55
CA GLU A 38 -8.92 -13.82 8.77
C GLU A 38 -10.41 -13.94 9.11
N ASP A 39 -10.73 -13.77 10.39
CA ASP A 39 -12.11 -13.75 10.91
C ASP A 39 -12.85 -12.41 10.70
N GLY A 40 -12.18 -11.43 10.07
CA GLY A 40 -12.70 -10.09 9.86
C GLY A 40 -12.53 -9.14 11.04
N ALA A 41 -11.89 -9.57 12.14
CA ALA A 41 -11.62 -8.71 13.28
C ALA A 41 -10.59 -7.61 12.96
N VAL A 42 -10.58 -6.57 13.78
CA VAL A 42 -9.65 -5.44 13.67
C VAL A 42 -8.23 -5.92 13.98
N GLY A 43 -7.33 -5.78 13.01
CA GLY A 43 -5.95 -6.26 13.12
C GLY A 43 -5.25 -6.35 11.77
N THR A 44 -3.95 -6.66 11.78
CA THR A 44 -3.17 -6.94 10.56
C THR A 44 -2.58 -8.33 10.64
N SER A 45 -2.47 -9.00 9.49
CA SER A 45 -1.90 -10.35 9.37
C SER A 45 -0.71 -10.30 8.42
N PHE A 46 0.37 -10.94 8.82
CA PHE A 46 1.55 -11.16 7.99
C PHE A 46 1.19 -11.92 6.70
N GLU A 47 0.39 -12.98 6.83
CA GLU A 47 -0.03 -13.84 5.72
C GLU A 47 -0.80 -13.06 4.66
N LYS A 48 -1.74 -12.20 5.06
CA LYS A 48 -2.48 -11.33 4.13
C LYS A 48 -1.59 -10.33 3.42
N ILE A 49 -0.57 -9.78 4.10
CA ILE A 49 0.37 -8.85 3.49
C ILE A 49 1.22 -9.57 2.44
N MET A 50 1.73 -10.77 2.74
CA MET A 50 2.44 -11.61 1.77
C MET A 50 1.57 -11.95 0.56
N GLU A 51 0.31 -12.35 0.79
CA GLU A 51 -0.63 -12.62 -0.30
C GLU A 51 -0.90 -11.37 -1.14
N ALA A 52 -1.02 -10.21 -0.52
CA ALA A 52 -1.17 -8.94 -1.22
C ALA A 52 0.07 -8.57 -2.04
N PHE A 53 1.29 -8.86 -1.55
CA PHE A 53 2.53 -8.68 -2.31
C PHE A 53 2.59 -9.62 -3.51
N GLU A 54 2.27 -10.90 -3.34
CA GLU A 54 2.28 -11.91 -4.41
C GLU A 54 1.28 -11.58 -5.52
N LYS A 55 0.02 -11.27 -5.15
CA LYS A 55 -1.04 -10.92 -6.10
C LYS A 55 -0.80 -9.62 -6.86
N ASN A 56 0.00 -8.71 -6.31
CA ASN A 56 0.27 -7.44 -6.96
C ASN A 56 1.19 -7.64 -8.16
N SER A 57 0.78 -7.28 -9.38
CA SER A 57 1.61 -7.52 -10.56
C SER A 57 2.81 -6.58 -10.70
N GLY A 58 2.97 -5.58 -9.81
CA GLY A 58 4.14 -4.70 -9.78
C GLY A 58 5.39 -5.42 -9.27
N GLU A 59 6.55 -5.03 -9.82
CA GLU A 59 7.89 -5.43 -9.34
C GLU A 59 8.33 -4.58 -8.15
N THR A 60 8.03 -3.27 -8.21
CA THR A 60 8.25 -2.32 -7.12
C THR A 60 6.91 -1.95 -6.48
N LEU A 61 6.78 -2.20 -5.18
CA LEU A 61 5.54 -2.02 -4.42
C LEU A 61 5.61 -0.80 -3.51
N PHE A 62 4.64 0.09 -3.63
CA PHE A 62 4.45 1.23 -2.74
C PHE A 62 3.51 0.78 -1.61
N ALA A 63 4.06 0.55 -0.43
CA ALA A 63 3.31 0.04 0.72
C ALA A 63 2.90 1.18 1.67
N PHE A 64 1.60 1.29 1.92
CA PHE A 64 1.00 2.25 2.84
C PHE A 64 0.25 1.53 3.95
N TYR A 65 0.28 2.09 5.15
CA TYR A 65 -0.35 1.48 6.33
C TYR A 65 -1.03 2.52 7.22
N ASP A 66 -1.96 2.11 8.09
CA ASP A 66 -2.66 3.01 9.01
C ASP A 66 -1.87 3.31 10.29
N LEU A 67 -1.61 2.31 11.13
CA LEU A 67 -1.08 2.47 12.50
C LEU A 67 0.20 1.66 12.72
N GLY A 68 1.00 2.05 13.71
CA GLY A 68 2.34 1.49 13.95
C GLY A 68 2.42 -0.02 14.09
N SER A 69 1.42 -0.70 14.64
CA SER A 69 1.38 -2.17 14.72
C SER A 69 1.33 -2.86 13.35
N ALA A 70 0.76 -2.21 12.33
CA ALA A 70 0.78 -2.71 10.96
C ALA A 70 2.20 -2.70 10.36
N LYS A 71 3.03 -1.71 10.78
CA LYS A 71 4.41 -1.57 10.31
C LYS A 71 5.24 -2.80 10.63
N MET A 72 5.08 -3.36 11.84
CA MET A 72 5.84 -4.54 12.26
C MET A 72 5.60 -5.75 11.34
N ASN A 73 4.33 -6.02 11.00
CA ASN A 73 4.00 -7.10 10.05
C ASN A 73 4.49 -6.80 8.63
N LEU A 74 4.43 -5.53 8.22
CA LEU A 74 4.96 -5.08 6.93
C LEU A 74 6.47 -5.26 6.81
N GLU A 75 7.25 -4.85 7.81
CA GLU A 75 8.71 -5.01 7.83
C GLU A 75 9.10 -6.49 7.73
N MET A 76 8.43 -7.36 8.49
CA MET A 76 8.64 -8.81 8.35
C MET A 76 8.31 -9.33 6.95
N ALA A 77 7.23 -8.85 6.33
CA ALA A 77 6.85 -9.25 4.96
C ALA A 77 7.83 -8.71 3.90
N VAL A 78 8.36 -7.50 4.10
CA VAL A 78 9.39 -6.90 3.25
C VAL A 78 10.65 -7.76 3.25
N ASP A 79 11.06 -8.28 4.41
CA ASP A 79 12.23 -9.15 4.53
C ASP A 79 12.05 -10.52 3.86
N MET A 80 10.81 -10.95 3.61
CA MET A 80 10.48 -12.27 3.06
C MET A 80 10.11 -12.26 1.57
N THR A 81 9.94 -11.09 0.95
CA THR A 81 9.61 -10.98 -0.47
C THR A 81 10.84 -10.70 -1.33
N GLU A 82 10.83 -11.18 -2.57
CA GLU A 82 11.86 -10.82 -3.56
C GLU A 82 11.55 -9.51 -4.28
N LYS A 83 10.36 -8.94 -4.08
CA LYS A 83 9.94 -7.67 -4.68
C LYS A 83 10.59 -6.50 -3.96
N GLU A 84 10.85 -5.42 -4.69
CA GLU A 84 11.28 -4.17 -4.08
C GLU A 84 10.06 -3.53 -3.39
N VAL A 85 10.12 -3.33 -2.08
CA VAL A 85 9.03 -2.68 -1.33
C VAL A 85 9.49 -1.34 -0.77
N LEU A 86 8.80 -0.28 -1.20
CA LEU A 86 8.95 1.07 -0.69
C LEU A 86 7.89 1.31 0.39
N LEU A 87 8.31 1.24 1.65
CA LEU A 87 7.45 1.49 2.80
C LEU A 87 7.37 2.98 3.13
N PHE A 88 6.15 3.53 3.21
CA PHE A 88 5.94 4.95 3.47
C PHE A 88 5.31 5.21 4.85
N ASP A 89 6.06 5.89 5.73
CA ASP A 89 5.63 6.36 7.06
C ASP A 89 4.68 7.59 6.97
N THR A 90 3.68 7.52 6.10
CA THR A 90 2.81 8.65 5.72
C THR A 90 1.34 8.38 6.04
N ALA A 91 0.47 9.37 5.79
CA ALA A 91 -0.98 9.24 5.94
C ALA A 91 -1.54 8.22 4.94
N LEU A 92 -2.35 7.26 5.41
CA LEU A 92 -2.75 6.11 4.59
C LEU A 92 -3.53 6.54 3.34
N VAL A 93 -4.62 7.27 3.51
CA VAL A 93 -5.56 7.55 2.42
C VAL A 93 -4.94 8.51 1.42
N GLU A 94 -4.43 9.63 1.91
CA GLU A 94 -3.91 10.74 1.11
C GLU A 94 -2.68 10.30 0.31
N SER A 95 -1.76 9.55 0.92
CA SER A 95 -0.55 9.11 0.24
C SER A 95 -0.80 7.97 -0.74
N ALA A 96 -1.62 6.98 -0.40
CA ALA A 96 -1.95 5.90 -1.32
C ALA A 96 -2.65 6.44 -2.57
N TYR A 97 -3.59 7.38 -2.39
CA TYR A 97 -4.26 8.08 -3.48
C TYR A 97 -3.28 8.89 -4.33
N THR A 98 -2.43 9.70 -3.70
CA THR A 98 -1.45 10.55 -4.40
C THR A 98 -0.48 9.69 -5.22
N ALA A 99 0.07 8.63 -4.62
CA ALA A 99 0.99 7.73 -5.31
C ALA A 99 0.33 7.03 -6.50
N ALA A 100 -0.86 6.47 -6.32
CA ALA A 100 -1.56 5.79 -7.40
C ALA A 100 -1.92 6.72 -8.55
N ALA A 101 -2.41 7.94 -8.27
CA ALA A 101 -2.70 8.93 -9.29
C ALA A 101 -1.46 9.34 -10.10
N LEU A 102 -0.30 9.48 -9.44
CA LEU A 102 0.96 9.81 -10.10
C LEU A 102 1.55 8.63 -10.88
N LEU A 103 1.41 7.40 -10.38
CA LEU A 103 1.80 6.18 -11.07
C LEU A 103 0.97 5.95 -12.35
N GLN A 104 -0.32 6.27 -12.32
CA GLN A 104 -1.22 6.15 -13.49
C GLN A 104 -0.73 6.96 -14.69
N VAL A 105 0.01 8.05 -14.46
CA VAL A 105 0.58 8.92 -15.49
C VAL A 105 2.11 8.77 -15.60
N ASP A 106 2.64 7.62 -15.16
CA ASP A 106 4.06 7.25 -15.25
C ASP A 106 5.04 8.26 -14.63
N THR A 107 4.62 8.93 -13.54
CA THR A 107 5.51 9.85 -12.81
C THR A 107 6.72 9.09 -12.24
N PRO A 108 7.96 9.63 -12.37
CA PRO A 108 9.14 8.99 -11.80
C PRO A 108 9.05 8.80 -10.28
N ILE A 109 9.58 7.66 -9.79
CA ILE A 109 9.50 7.27 -8.37
C ILE A 109 10.03 8.36 -7.44
N ASP A 110 11.14 9.02 -7.78
CA ASP A 110 11.74 10.05 -6.92
C ASP A 110 10.83 11.29 -6.80
N ALA A 111 10.17 11.69 -7.89
CA ALA A 111 9.19 12.78 -7.84
C ALA A 111 7.96 12.39 -7.00
N ILE A 112 7.52 11.12 -7.04
CA ILE A 112 6.44 10.64 -6.15
C ILE A 112 6.90 10.72 -4.69
N LYS A 113 8.12 10.28 -4.37
CA LYS A 113 8.67 10.36 -3.00
C LYS A 113 8.70 11.80 -2.48
N GLU A 114 9.06 12.77 -3.33
CA GLU A 114 9.01 14.20 -2.98
C GLU A 114 7.59 14.68 -2.68
N GLN A 115 6.60 14.27 -3.46
CA GLN A 115 5.18 14.61 -3.23
C GLN A 115 4.62 13.98 -1.95
N LEU A 116 5.13 12.81 -1.56
CA LEU A 116 4.71 12.13 -0.33
C LEU A 116 5.41 12.65 0.92
N ALA A 117 6.55 13.32 0.80
CA ALA A 117 7.33 13.79 1.95
C ALA A 117 6.55 14.69 2.92
N PRO A 118 5.69 15.64 2.47
CA PRO A 118 4.86 16.46 3.36
C PRO A 118 3.77 15.68 4.10
N LEU A 119 3.45 14.46 3.64
CA LEU A 119 2.41 13.60 4.22
C LEU A 119 2.97 12.65 5.30
N LYS A 120 4.25 12.79 5.66
CA LYS A 120 4.87 12.01 6.74
C LYS A 120 4.24 12.36 8.07
N ILE A 121 3.64 11.37 8.71
CA ILE A 121 2.97 11.52 10.02
C ILE A 121 3.45 10.50 11.05
N LYS A 122 4.42 9.65 10.71
CA LYS A 122 4.99 8.59 11.55
C LYS A 122 6.51 8.64 11.52
#